data_AF-A0A1I2T3X5-F1
#
_entry.id   AF-A0A1I2T3X5-F1
#
_cell.length_a   1.000
_cell.length_b   1.000
_cell.length_c   1.000
_cell.angle_alpha   90.00
_cell.angle_beta   90.00
_cell.angle_gamma   90.00
#
_symmetry.space_group_name_H-M   'P 1'
#
loop_
_entity.id
_entity.type
_entity.pdbx_description
1 polymer ?
#
loop_
_entity_poly.entity_id
_entity_poly.type
_entity_poly.pdbx_seq_one_letter_code
_entity_poly.pdbx_strand_id
1 'polypeptide(L)'
;MSSAITLSAATRQNLLSLQDTAALAATNQNRLSTGKKVNSALDNPVNFFTAQSLSDRSSALSGLLDGISNGIQTIQAANTGASKIADLVKSLQSTITQAQAANSQALSTRNSLAVSALSLANTAQQGILQLLR
;
A
#
# COMPACT_ATOMS: atom_id res chain seq x y z
N MET A 1 8.89 -9.55 -81.47
CA MET A 1 9.95 -10.55 -81.20
C MET A 1 10.53 -10.26 -79.81
N SER A 2 9.81 -10.63 -78.75
CA SER A 2 10.37 -10.59 -77.40
C SER A 2 11.29 -11.81 -77.28
N SER A 3 12.60 -11.59 -77.42
CA SER A 3 13.60 -12.62 -77.13
C SER A 3 13.34 -13.14 -75.73
N ALA A 4 12.83 -14.37 -75.63
CA ALA A 4 12.73 -15.06 -74.37
C ALA A 4 14.15 -15.07 -73.80
N ILE A 5 14.38 -14.35 -72.69
CA ILE A 5 15.65 -14.43 -71.98
C ILE A 5 15.71 -15.85 -71.43
N THR A 6 16.24 -16.77 -72.20
CA THR A 6 16.56 -18.13 -71.77
C THR A 6 17.77 -18.02 -70.85
N LEU A 7 17.54 -17.74 -69.57
CA LEU A 7 18.59 -17.89 -68.57
C LEU A 7 19.11 -19.32 -68.64
N SER A 8 20.42 -19.48 -68.79
CA SER A 8 21.04 -20.79 -68.68
C SER A 8 20.70 -21.41 -67.32
N ALA A 9 20.67 -22.74 -67.24
CA ALA A 9 20.36 -23.44 -65.99
C ALA A 9 21.27 -22.96 -64.83
N ALA A 10 22.55 -22.70 -65.11
CA ALA A 10 23.50 -22.17 -64.14
C ALA A 10 23.17 -20.74 -63.67
N THR A 11 22.74 -19.86 -64.59
CA THR A 11 22.39 -18.47 -64.23
C THR A 11 21.13 -18.40 -63.36
N ARG A 12 20.13 -19.28 -63.59
CA ARG A 12 18.95 -19.38 -62.71
C ARG A 12 19.32 -19.90 -61.32
N GLN A 13 20.18 -20.91 -61.24
CA GLN A 13 20.63 -21.44 -59.96
C GLN A 13 21.34 -20.37 -59.12
N ASN A 14 22.23 -19.59 -59.73
CA ASN A 14 22.88 -18.47 -59.06
C ASN A 14 21.89 -17.39 -58.61
N LEU A 15 20.90 -17.06 -59.45
CA LEU A 15 19.86 -16.09 -59.10
C LEU A 15 18.95 -16.58 -57.96
N LEU A 16 18.63 -17.88 -57.90
CA LEU A 16 17.89 -18.47 -56.77
C LEU A 16 18.70 -18.36 -55.48
N SER A 17 19.99 -18.72 -55.50
CA SER A 17 20.86 -18.59 -54.32
C SER A 17 21.04 -17.15 -53.84
N LEU A 18 21.10 -16.17 -54.75
CA LEU A 18 21.12 -14.74 -54.38
C LEU A 18 19.80 -14.28 -53.78
N GLN A 19 18.66 -14.75 -54.28
CA GLN A 19 17.35 -14.46 -53.69
C GLN A 19 17.21 -15.04 -52.29
N ASP A 20 17.64 -16.29 -52.09
CA ASP A 20 17.65 -16.94 -50.77
C ASP A 20 18.55 -16.18 -49.78
N THR A 21 19.73 -15.74 -50.24
CA THR A 21 20.66 -14.93 -49.44
C THR A 21 20.05 -13.59 -49.07
N ALA A 22 19.39 -12.91 -50.01
CA ALA A 22 18.71 -11.64 -49.77
C ALA A 22 17.55 -11.79 -48.76
N ALA A 23 16.77 -12.88 -48.86
CA ALA A 23 15.69 -13.18 -47.93
C ALA A 23 16.21 -13.48 -46.51
N LEU A 24 17.31 -14.23 -46.40
CA LEU A 24 17.98 -14.50 -45.13
C LEU A 24 18.55 -13.21 -44.51
N ALA A 25 19.19 -12.36 -45.32
CA ALA A 25 19.71 -11.07 -44.87
C ALA A 25 18.59 -10.15 -44.35
N ALA A 26 17.45 -10.08 -45.06
CA ALA A 26 16.29 -9.30 -44.62
C ALA A 26 15.72 -9.83 -43.29
N THR A 27 15.63 -11.14 -43.13
CA THR A 27 15.18 -11.78 -41.88
C THR A 27 16.14 -11.47 -40.72
N ASN A 28 17.45 -11.58 -40.95
CA ASN A 28 18.45 -11.26 -39.95
C ASN A 28 18.42 -9.77 -39.57
N GLN A 29 18.28 -8.88 -40.55
CA GLN A 29 18.14 -7.45 -40.30
C GLN A 29 16.91 -7.15 -39.43
N ASN A 30 15.78 -7.81 -39.69
CA ASN A 30 14.58 -7.68 -38.88
C ASN A 30 14.82 -8.15 -37.43
N ARG A 31 15.42 -9.33 -37.25
CA ARG A 31 15.77 -9.86 -35.92
C ARG A 31 16.76 -8.97 -35.15
N LEU A 32 17.76 -8.42 -35.83
CA LEU A 32 18.71 -7.50 -35.22
C LEU A 32 18.04 -6.18 -34.82
N SER A 33 17.14 -5.66 -35.66
CA SER A 33 16.41 -4.42 -35.37
C SER A 33 15.46 -4.55 -34.19
N THR A 34 14.85 -5.72 -33.97
CA THR A 34 13.89 -5.93 -32.88
C THR A 34 14.48 -6.61 -31.65
N GLY A 35 15.65 -7.22 -31.79
CA GLY A 35 16.24 -8.10 -30.79
C GLY A 35 15.47 -9.40 -30.55
N LYS A 36 14.41 -9.68 -31.35
CA LYS A 36 13.55 -10.85 -31.17
C LYS A 36 13.88 -11.90 -32.21
N LYS A 37 14.00 -13.15 -31.75
CA LYS A 37 14.13 -14.32 -32.63
C LYS A 37 12.83 -14.61 -33.40
N VAL A 38 11.67 -14.28 -32.81
CA VAL A 38 10.33 -14.50 -33.37
C VAL A 38 9.62 -13.14 -33.37
N ASN A 39 9.41 -12.58 -34.56
CA ASN A 39 8.81 -11.26 -34.75
C ASN A 39 7.34 -11.34 -35.17
N SER A 40 6.94 -12.46 -35.77
CA SER A 40 5.58 -12.67 -36.23
C SER A 40 5.09 -14.09 -35.92
N ALA A 41 3.77 -14.29 -36.02
CA ALA A 41 3.17 -15.62 -35.95
C ALA A 41 3.62 -16.54 -37.10
N LEU A 42 4.11 -15.99 -38.23
CA LEU A 42 4.63 -16.78 -39.35
C LEU A 42 6.02 -17.38 -39.03
N ASP A 43 6.81 -16.71 -38.18
CA ASP A 43 8.14 -17.21 -37.79
C ASP A 43 8.03 -18.42 -36.87
N ASN A 44 7.13 -18.34 -35.88
CA ASN A 44 6.79 -19.42 -34.97
C ASN A 44 5.50 -19.08 -34.20
N PRO A 45 4.34 -19.67 -34.54
CA PRO A 45 3.07 -19.28 -33.94
C PRO A 45 3.01 -19.58 -32.44
N VAL A 46 3.49 -20.74 -32.02
CA VAL A 46 3.46 -21.16 -30.60
C VAL A 46 4.26 -20.17 -29.74
N ASN A 47 5.49 -19.87 -30.13
CA ASN A 47 6.35 -18.96 -29.37
C ASN A 47 5.85 -17.52 -29.40
N PHE A 48 5.34 -17.05 -30.55
CA PHE A 48 4.82 -15.69 -30.70
C PHE A 48 3.62 -15.46 -29.77
N PHE A 49 2.61 -16.34 -29.81
CA PHE A 49 1.42 -16.19 -28.97
C PHE A 49 1.69 -16.49 -27.49
N THR A 50 2.61 -17.41 -27.18
CA THR A 50 3.04 -17.62 -25.78
C THR A 50 3.69 -16.36 -25.22
N ALA A 51 4.63 -15.75 -25.96
CA ALA A 51 5.27 -14.50 -25.54
C ALA A 51 4.26 -13.34 -25.41
N GLN A 52 3.29 -13.24 -26.33
CA GLN A 52 2.21 -12.26 -26.23
C GLN A 52 1.38 -12.44 -24.95
N SER A 53 0.93 -13.67 -24.67
CA SER A 53 0.15 -13.96 -23.47
C SER A 53 0.91 -13.66 -22.17
N LEU A 54 2.23 -13.90 -22.16
CA LEU A 54 3.08 -13.58 -21.03
C LEU A 54 3.25 -12.06 -20.87
N SER A 55 3.38 -11.33 -21.98
CA SER A 55 3.42 -9.86 -21.98
C SER A 55 2.12 -9.28 -21.40
N ASP A 56 0.97 -9.77 -21.86
CA ASP A 56 -0.35 -9.32 -21.38
C ASP A 56 -0.51 -9.60 -19.88
N ARG A 57 -0.10 -10.80 -19.43
CA ARG A 57 -0.09 -11.16 -18.01
C ARG A 57 0.85 -10.29 -17.19
N SER A 58 2.03 -9.95 -17.71
CA SER A 58 2.95 -9.03 -17.04
C SER A 58 2.32 -7.66 -16.85
N SER A 59 1.66 -7.11 -17.89
CA SER A 59 0.95 -5.83 -17.78
C SER A 59 -0.19 -5.88 -16.76
N ALA A 60 -0.96 -6.98 -16.73
CA ALA A 60 -1.99 -7.18 -15.72
C ALA A 60 -1.42 -7.25 -14.29
N LEU A 61 -0.29 -7.94 -14.11
CA LEU A 61 0.41 -8.00 -12.82
C LEU A 61 0.94 -6.63 -12.38
N SER A 62 1.43 -5.80 -13.31
CA SER A 62 1.81 -4.41 -13.01
C SER A 62 0.62 -3.60 -12.50
N GLY A 63 -0.53 -3.69 -13.17
CA GLY A 63 -1.75 -3.01 -12.70
C GLY A 63 -2.24 -3.52 -11.33
N LEU A 64 -2.14 -4.83 -11.08
CA LEU A 64 -2.44 -5.41 -9.77
C LEU A 64 -1.49 -4.88 -8.69
N LEU A 65 -0.19 -4.78 -8.98
CA LEU A 65 0.82 -4.26 -8.06
C LEU A 65 0.55 -2.80 -7.70
N ASP A 66 0.13 -1.97 -8.65
CA ASP A 66 -0.26 -0.58 -8.39
C ASP A 66 -1.49 -0.52 -7.47
N GLY A 67 -2.49 -1.36 -7.74
CA GLY A 67 -3.67 -1.50 -6.86
C GLY A 67 -3.30 -1.92 -5.44
N ILE A 68 -2.41 -2.89 -5.29
CA ILE A 68 -1.88 -3.34 -3.99
C ILE A 68 -1.14 -2.20 -3.30
N SER A 69 -0.30 -1.45 -4.02
CA SER A 69 0.46 -0.32 -3.48
C SER A 69 -0.45 0.78 -2.94
N ASN A 70 -1.55 1.07 -3.63
CA ASN A 70 -2.59 2.00 -3.15
C ASN A 70 -3.34 1.44 -1.93
N GLY A 71 -3.65 0.14 -1.92
CA GLY A 71 -4.25 -0.54 -0.77
C GLY A 71 -3.36 -0.50 0.48
N ILE A 72 -2.04 -0.71 0.30
CA ILE A 72 -1.05 -0.60 1.38
C ILE A 72 -1.05 0.80 1.99
N GLN A 73 -1.07 1.87 1.18
CA GLN A 73 -1.13 3.25 1.69
C GLN A 73 -2.41 3.49 2.50
N THR A 74 -3.55 2.95 2.03
CA THR A 74 -4.83 3.03 2.76
C THR A 74 -4.74 2.32 4.11
N ILE A 75 -4.16 1.12 4.15
CA ILE A 75 -3.95 0.36 5.39
C ILE A 75 -3.00 1.09 6.32
N GLN A 76 -1.94 1.72 5.81
CA GLN A 76 -1.02 2.52 6.63
C GLN A 76 -1.74 3.71 7.28
N ALA A 77 -2.54 4.46 6.51
CA ALA A 77 -3.35 5.55 7.04
C ALA A 77 -4.33 5.07 8.12
N ALA A 78 -5.00 3.94 7.88
CA ALA A 78 -5.89 3.31 8.86
C ALA A 78 -5.14 2.89 10.13
N ASN A 79 -3.94 2.33 10.01
CA ASN A 79 -3.09 1.95 11.15
C ASN A 79 -2.67 3.18 11.98
N THR A 80 -2.27 4.28 11.33
CA THR A 80 -2.01 5.54 12.02
C THR A 80 -3.25 6.06 12.75
N GLY A 81 -4.41 6.03 12.10
CA GLY A 81 -5.68 6.43 12.71
C GLY A 81 -6.02 5.59 13.96
N ALA A 82 -5.88 4.27 13.87
CA ALA A 82 -6.09 3.36 15.00
C ALA A 82 -5.12 3.64 16.16
N SER A 83 -3.84 3.90 15.87
CA SER A 83 -2.87 4.29 16.89
C SER A 83 -3.27 5.59 17.60
N LYS A 84 -3.74 6.60 16.88
CA LYS A 84 -4.20 7.87 17.49
C LYS A 84 -5.44 7.67 18.36
N ILE A 85 -6.35 6.79 17.96
CA ILE A 85 -7.50 6.41 18.79
C ILE A 85 -7.03 5.72 20.08
N ALA A 86 -6.06 4.81 19.98
CA ALA A 86 -5.49 4.14 21.16
C ALA A 86 -4.84 5.15 22.13
N ASP A 87 -4.07 6.10 21.61
CA ASP A 87 -3.47 7.18 22.39
C ASP A 87 -4.54 8.03 23.08
N LEU A 88 -5.61 8.40 22.36
CA LEU A 88 -6.74 9.15 22.90
C LEU A 88 -7.42 8.38 24.04
N VAL A 89 -7.67 7.08 23.86
CA VAL A 89 -8.27 6.23 24.91
C VAL A 89 -7.39 6.22 26.16
N LYS A 90 -6.06 6.15 26.00
CA LYS A 90 -5.12 6.22 27.14
C LYS A 90 -5.16 7.57 27.85
N SER A 91 -5.23 8.67 27.10
CA SER A 91 -5.39 10.03 27.68
C SER A 91 -6.72 10.18 28.42
N LEU A 92 -7.81 9.63 27.88
CA LEU A 92 -9.13 9.63 28.54
C LEU A 92 -9.10 8.82 29.84
N GLN A 93 -8.49 7.63 29.84
CA GLN A 93 -8.30 6.84 31.06
C GLN A 93 -7.53 7.62 32.13
N SER A 94 -6.42 8.28 31.76
CA SER A 94 -5.67 9.13 32.69
C SER A 94 -6.53 10.27 33.25
N THR A 95 -7.31 10.92 32.41
CA THR A 95 -8.20 12.01 32.81
C THR A 95 -9.28 11.51 33.78
N ILE A 96 -9.86 10.35 33.53
CA ILE A 96 -10.84 9.71 34.43
C ILE A 96 -10.19 9.40 35.78
N THR A 97 -8.99 8.84 35.80
CA THR A 97 -8.26 8.55 37.06
C THR A 97 -7.98 9.83 37.85
N GLN A 98 -7.56 10.91 37.16
CA GLN A 98 -7.35 12.22 37.80
C GLN A 98 -8.65 12.78 38.38
N ALA A 99 -9.76 12.70 37.64
CA ALA A 99 -11.07 13.14 38.10
C ALA A 99 -11.56 12.34 39.32
N GLN A 100 -11.34 11.02 39.33
CA GLN A 100 -11.67 10.16 40.48
C GLN A 100 -10.84 10.54 41.72
N ALA A 101 -9.54 10.77 41.56
CA ALA A 101 -8.67 11.20 42.67
C ALA A 101 -9.10 12.56 43.24
N ALA A 102 -9.40 13.53 42.37
CA ALA A 102 -9.88 14.84 42.77
C ALA A 102 -11.21 14.77 43.55
N ASN A 103 -12.14 13.91 43.10
CA ASN A 103 -13.40 13.69 43.80
C ASN A 103 -13.18 13.09 45.20
N SER A 104 -12.33 12.07 45.32
CA SER A 104 -11.98 11.46 46.62
C SER A 104 -11.33 12.45 47.58
N GLN A 105 -10.47 13.35 47.06
CA GLN A 105 -9.88 14.41 47.86
C GLN A 105 -10.95 15.41 48.33
N ALA A 106 -11.85 15.83 47.45
CA ALA A 106 -12.94 16.74 47.80
C ALA A 106 -13.87 16.15 48.87
N LEU A 107 -14.18 14.85 48.81
CA LEU A 107 -14.96 14.15 49.83
C LEU A 107 -14.21 14.12 51.18
N SER A 108 -12.91 13.82 51.16
CA SER A 108 -12.07 13.86 52.38
C SER A 108 -12.06 15.25 53.01
N THR A 109 -11.90 16.30 52.21
CA THR A 109 -11.95 17.69 52.69
C THR A 109 -13.33 18.06 53.23
N ARG A 110 -14.42 17.63 52.59
CA ARG A 110 -15.78 17.86 53.11
C ARG A 110 -15.99 17.18 54.45
N ASN A 111 -15.53 15.94 54.62
CA ASN A 111 -15.61 15.22 55.88
C ASN A 111 -14.78 15.89 56.98
N SER A 112 -13.56 16.33 56.70
CA SER A 112 -12.74 17.03 57.71
C SER A 112 -13.38 18.34 58.15
N LEU A 113 -13.94 19.12 57.21
CA LEU A 113 -14.64 20.36 57.52
C LEU A 113 -15.89 20.11 58.37
N ALA A 114 -16.67 19.07 58.05
CA ALA A 114 -17.82 18.68 58.84
C ALA A 114 -17.42 18.32 60.28
N VAL A 115 -16.38 17.50 60.46
CA VAL A 115 -15.86 17.12 61.79
C VAL A 115 -15.40 18.36 62.58
N SER A 116 -14.64 19.26 61.96
CA SER A 116 -14.20 20.50 62.60
C SER A 116 -15.38 21.40 63.00
N ALA A 117 -16.41 21.51 62.17
CA ALA A 117 -17.62 22.27 62.49
C ALA A 117 -18.40 21.67 63.67
N LEU A 118 -18.56 20.34 63.73
CA LEU A 118 -19.18 19.67 64.88
C LEU A 118 -18.36 19.85 66.16
N SER A 119 -17.03 19.76 66.08
CA SER A 119 -16.14 19.99 67.23
C SER A 119 -16.30 21.41 67.79
N LEU A 120 -16.32 22.42 66.92
CA LEU A 120 -16.50 23.82 67.31
C LEU A 120 -17.89 24.09 67.92
N ALA A 121 -18.94 23.47 67.37
CA ALA A 121 -20.28 23.56 67.94
C ALA A 121 -20.34 22.97 69.37
N ASN A 122 -19.66 21.83 69.61
CA ASN A 122 -19.58 21.22 70.92
C ASN A 122 -18.79 22.08 71.93
N THR A 123 -17.67 22.67 71.54
CA THR A 123 -16.90 23.55 72.45
C THR A 123 -17.66 24.83 72.78
N ALA A 124 -18.39 25.40 71.82
CA ALA A 124 -19.26 26.55 72.05
C ALA A 124 -20.37 26.24 73.07
N GLN A 125 -21.02 25.07 72.98
CA GLN A 125 -22.01 24.63 73.96
C GLN A 125 -21.41 24.48 75.36
N GLN A 126 -20.22 23.89 75.48
CA GLN A 126 -19.55 23.75 76.78
C GLN A 126 -19.15 25.09 77.40
N GLY A 127 -18.72 26.06 76.58
CA GLY A 127 -18.43 27.42 77.04
C GLY A 127 -19.67 28.12 77.62
N ILE A 128 -20.82 28.00 76.96
CA ILE A 128 -22.11 28.55 77.45
C ILE A 128 -22.48 27.91 78.80
N LEU A 129 -22.31 26.60 78.93
CA LEU A 129 -22.56 25.88 80.18
C LEU A 129 -21.64 26.31 81.32
N GLN A 130 -20.42 26.78 81.05
CA GLN A 130 -19.50 27.32 82.07
C GLN A 130 -19.87 28.75 82.53
N LEU A 131 -20.61 29.51 81.72
CA LEU A 131 -21.08 30.85 82.06
C LEU A 131 -22.36 30.85 82.90
N LEU A 132 -23.09 29.73 82.94
CA LEU A 132 -24.37 29.57 83.63
C LEU A 132 -24.26 28.89 85.01
N ARG A 133 -23.06 28.57 85.46
CA ARG A 133 -22.78 27.88 86.72
C ARG A 133 -21.95 28.75 87.66
#